data_AF-A0A6I0E7H6-F1
#
_entry.id   AF-A0A6I0E7H6-F1
#
_cell.length_a   1.000
_cell.length_b   1.000
_cell.length_c   1.000
_cell.angle_alpha   90.00
_cell.angle_beta   90.00
_cell.angle_gamma   90.00
#
_symmetry.space_group_name_H-M   'P 1'
#
loop_
_entity.id
_entity.type
_entity.pdbx_description
1 polymer ?
#
loop_
_entity_poly.entity_id
_entity_poly.type
_entity_poly.pdbx_seq_one_letter_code
_entity_poly.pdbx_strand_id
1 'polypeptide(L)'
;MSIKKLTLGILAVALIQLNFSCKKAFSPLPPYPGMEIKVTSFTINPQKDTAIVLANGTIITYEAGALVKEDGSVVNGNVDLLYRELHDAVDIFLAGIPMDYYSMGEKRTLQTAGMFEIDAQQGTEKLKIADNKNINVRLASKYKGENYSFFYLNPENGNWDWVDLPSTEINFDKSIAQQALDAKKPTKLFGDEFFVLNYNRFLDIYLNDDWDRIYKLKNDKGIKKKLEEYNFKLYDIDIWTEIKFNRAYYYPAEFLWKNLDGKDFPKWVNNMEIEWKEDAKKKWYMVNEPKLIHEVDNIYKFTVTDKGKTFTKRMQAIIPLKNLLKYTAGSLKENYNKAMIELAEEQKKVDAMAETFRAFSVNRLGIYNFDCLLKLDENWFPVTPMFTLENHNETKQVILIFGDNSGYVKMTEKEFTSMKINPKSGHRILIPFTDNQVELYPIDELMKIDIDSLKSQQKPTVKFEMRNQKFNDAVEFRESLGFE
;
A
#
# COMPACT_ATOMS: atom_id res chain seq x y z
N MET A 1 85.33 -34.29 51.56
CA MET A 1 84.93 -32.89 51.81
C MET A 1 83.92 -32.52 50.72
N SER A 2 82.63 -32.62 51.02
CA SER A 2 81.53 -32.58 50.05
C SER A 2 80.95 -31.17 49.95
N ILE A 3 80.89 -30.62 48.74
CA ILE A 3 80.25 -29.33 48.43
C ILE A 3 78.76 -29.61 48.17
N LYS A 4 77.90 -29.17 49.11
CA LYS A 4 76.46 -29.09 48.90
C LYS A 4 76.16 -27.90 47.97
N LYS A 5 75.57 -28.14 46.79
CA LYS A 5 74.80 -27.14 46.06
C LYS A 5 73.32 -27.36 46.37
N LEU A 6 72.72 -26.39 47.03
CA LEU A 6 71.29 -26.29 47.30
C LEU A 6 70.66 -25.56 46.10
N THR A 7 69.92 -26.27 45.25
CA THR A 7 69.10 -25.64 44.19
C THR A 7 67.70 -25.42 44.73
N LEU A 8 67.36 -24.14 44.93
CA LEU A 8 66.04 -23.65 45.30
C LEU A 8 65.15 -23.65 44.03
N GLY A 9 64.19 -24.55 43.95
CA GLY A 9 63.17 -24.53 42.90
C GLY A 9 62.04 -23.58 43.28
N ILE A 10 61.95 -22.43 42.60
CA ILE A 10 60.80 -21.52 42.69
C ILE A 10 59.71 -22.08 41.77
N LEU A 11 58.63 -22.57 42.37
CA LEU A 11 57.41 -22.96 41.66
C LEU A 11 56.61 -21.68 41.36
N ALA A 12 56.75 -21.14 40.16
CA ALA A 12 55.91 -20.03 39.69
C ALA A 12 54.52 -20.58 39.33
N VAL A 13 53.55 -20.39 40.22
CA VAL A 13 52.13 -20.59 39.91
C VAL A 13 51.70 -19.41 39.05
N ALA A 14 51.61 -19.63 37.74
CA ALA A 14 51.00 -18.69 36.82
C ALA A 14 49.49 -18.64 37.11
N LEU A 15 49.05 -17.62 37.84
CA LEU A 15 47.64 -17.21 37.89
C LEU A 15 47.25 -16.74 36.48
N ILE A 16 46.65 -17.64 35.71
CA ILE A 16 45.91 -17.28 34.50
C ILE A 16 44.68 -16.51 34.98
N GLN A 17 44.80 -15.18 35.01
CA GLN A 17 43.61 -14.32 35.07
C GLN A 17 42.89 -14.47 33.74
N LEU A 18 41.86 -15.33 33.73
CA LEU A 18 40.81 -15.30 32.73
C LEU A 18 40.12 -13.93 32.85
N ASN A 19 40.61 -12.97 32.07
CA ASN A 19 39.87 -11.77 31.76
C ASN A 19 38.64 -12.19 30.97
N PHE A 20 37.56 -12.54 31.68
CA PHE A 20 36.21 -12.44 31.14
C PHE A 20 35.96 -10.96 30.87
N SER A 21 36.42 -10.50 29.70
CA SER A 21 35.90 -9.27 29.10
C SER A 21 34.42 -9.53 28.89
N CYS A 22 33.60 -9.01 29.79
CA CYS A 22 32.16 -8.97 29.65
C CYS A 22 31.89 -8.10 28.43
N LYS A 23 31.85 -8.72 27.23
CA LYS A 23 31.43 -8.04 26.01
C LYS A 23 30.02 -7.52 26.29
N LYS A 24 29.86 -6.20 26.25
CA LYS A 24 28.56 -5.56 26.38
C LYS A 24 27.64 -6.14 25.30
N ALA A 25 26.49 -6.67 25.71
CA ALA A 25 25.47 -7.15 24.79
C ALA A 25 25.11 -6.04 23.78
N PHE A 26 24.97 -6.43 22.52
CA PHE A 26 24.43 -5.58 21.48
C PHE A 26 23.04 -5.09 21.87
N SER A 27 22.83 -3.80 21.66
CA SER A 27 21.51 -3.17 21.71
C SER A 27 21.42 -2.25 20.51
N PRO A 28 20.26 -2.19 19.83
CA PRO A 28 20.01 -1.18 18.81
C PRO A 28 20.36 0.21 19.34
N LEU A 29 21.00 1.01 18.50
CA LEU A 29 21.38 2.39 18.83
C LEU A 29 20.67 3.32 17.85
N PRO A 30 19.49 3.87 18.23
CA PRO A 30 18.76 4.82 17.42
C PRO A 30 19.67 5.96 16.94
N PRO A 31 19.64 6.31 15.64
CA PRO A 31 20.37 7.48 15.14
C PRO A 31 19.84 8.78 15.76
N TYR A 32 18.54 8.80 16.10
CA TYR A 32 17.83 9.94 16.69
C TYR A 32 17.00 9.46 17.89
N PRO A 33 17.54 9.49 19.12
CA PRO A 33 16.83 9.00 20.30
C PRO A 33 15.49 9.72 20.52
N GLY A 34 14.43 8.96 20.80
CA GLY A 34 13.07 9.46 21.03
C GLY A 34 12.20 9.55 19.77
N MET A 35 12.73 9.14 18.61
CA MET A 35 12.00 9.10 17.34
C MET A 35 11.60 7.69 16.90
N GLU A 36 12.06 6.68 17.61
CA GLU A 36 11.70 5.29 17.36
C GLU A 36 10.20 5.02 17.59
N ILE A 37 9.68 3.98 16.94
CA ILE A 37 8.33 3.48 17.22
C ILE A 37 8.22 3.08 18.68
N LYS A 38 7.22 3.66 19.35
CA LYS A 38 6.96 3.42 20.77
C LYS A 38 6.58 1.97 21.03
N VAL A 39 7.18 1.41 22.06
CA VAL A 39 6.82 0.09 22.59
C VAL A 39 5.48 0.19 23.31
N THR A 40 4.56 -0.71 22.98
CA THR A 40 3.28 -0.84 23.68
C THR A 40 3.46 -1.81 24.84
N SER A 41 2.94 -1.46 26.01
CA SER A 41 2.96 -2.31 27.19
C SER A 41 1.56 -2.88 27.46
N PHE A 42 1.49 -4.20 27.62
CA PHE A 42 0.28 -4.93 27.97
C PHE A 42 0.45 -5.53 29.37
N THR A 43 -0.39 -5.10 30.31
CA THR A 43 -0.44 -5.75 31.63
C THR A 43 -1.18 -7.08 31.51
N ILE A 44 -0.46 -8.17 31.79
CA ILE A 44 -0.94 -9.54 31.60
C ILE A 44 -0.76 -10.39 32.86
N ASN A 45 -1.49 -11.50 32.93
CA ASN A 45 -1.29 -12.51 33.97
C ASN A 45 -0.52 -13.70 33.36
N PRO A 46 0.73 -13.97 33.78
CA PRO A 46 1.54 -15.05 33.20
C PRO A 46 1.05 -16.44 33.62
N GLN A 47 0.13 -16.54 34.59
CA GLN A 47 -0.41 -17.80 35.12
C GLN A 47 -1.70 -18.24 34.40
N LYS A 48 -2.10 -17.54 33.33
CA LYS A 48 -3.29 -17.87 32.54
C LYS A 48 -2.97 -17.85 31.06
N ASP A 49 -3.57 -18.80 30.34
CA ASP A 49 -3.60 -18.77 28.88
C ASP A 49 -4.21 -17.44 28.42
N THR A 50 -3.55 -16.78 27.47
CA THR A 50 -3.93 -15.44 27.05
C THR A 50 -3.71 -15.26 25.56
N ALA A 51 -4.63 -14.53 24.92
CA ALA A 51 -4.52 -14.05 23.56
C ALA A 51 -4.68 -12.53 23.55
N ILE A 52 -3.69 -11.82 23.03
CA ILE A 52 -3.68 -10.36 22.85
C ILE A 52 -3.93 -10.09 21.38
N VAL A 53 -4.96 -9.33 21.07
CA VAL A 53 -5.35 -8.97 19.70
C VAL A 53 -5.08 -7.49 19.48
N LEU A 54 -4.22 -7.17 18.52
CA LEU A 54 -3.88 -5.80 18.17
C LEU A 54 -4.81 -5.27 17.08
N ALA A 55 -4.88 -3.93 16.95
CA ALA A 55 -5.77 -3.25 16.01
C ALA A 55 -5.49 -3.59 14.53
N ASN A 56 -4.24 -3.90 14.18
CA ASN A 56 -3.83 -4.33 12.84
C ASN A 56 -4.14 -5.81 12.55
N GLY A 57 -4.67 -6.55 13.53
CA GLY A 57 -4.99 -7.97 13.44
C GLY A 57 -3.88 -8.91 13.91
N THR A 58 -2.72 -8.40 14.35
CA THR A 58 -1.70 -9.24 14.99
C THR A 58 -2.28 -9.91 16.23
N ILE A 59 -1.97 -11.20 16.42
CA ILE A 59 -2.36 -11.94 17.62
C ILE A 59 -1.12 -12.51 18.30
N ILE A 60 -0.97 -12.24 19.58
CA ILE A 60 0.06 -12.83 20.44
C ILE A 60 -0.63 -13.78 21.40
N THR A 61 -0.24 -15.05 21.43
CA THR A 61 -0.79 -16.06 22.34
C THR A 61 0.30 -16.73 23.15
N TYR A 62 0.02 -16.97 24.43
CA TYR A 62 0.91 -17.74 25.29
C TYR A 62 0.09 -18.59 26.27
N GLU A 63 0.68 -19.69 26.70
CA GLU A 63 0.10 -20.60 27.70
C GLU A 63 0.49 -20.17 29.12
N ALA A 64 -0.32 -20.56 30.11
CA ALA A 64 0.01 -20.38 31.51
C ALA A 64 1.42 -20.92 31.84
N GLY A 65 2.20 -20.10 32.54
CA GLY A 65 3.59 -20.41 32.91
C GLY A 65 4.60 -20.25 31.78
N ALA A 66 4.23 -19.63 30.65
CA ALA A 66 5.19 -19.35 29.56
C ALA A 66 6.30 -18.38 29.97
N LEU A 67 6.03 -17.47 30.91
CA LEU A 67 6.99 -16.49 31.41
C LEU A 67 7.48 -16.87 32.81
N VAL A 68 8.81 -16.90 32.97
CA VAL A 68 9.51 -17.20 34.22
C VAL A 68 10.57 -16.14 34.50
N LYS A 69 11.08 -16.10 35.73
CA LYS A 69 12.24 -15.29 36.06
C LYS A 69 13.50 -15.85 35.40
N GLU A 70 14.59 -15.08 35.43
CA GLU A 70 15.87 -15.48 34.81
C GLU A 70 16.43 -16.79 35.39
N ASP A 71 16.19 -17.04 36.68
CA ASP A 71 16.57 -18.28 37.38
C ASP A 71 15.61 -19.48 37.10
N GLY A 72 14.54 -19.26 36.33
CA GLY A 72 13.52 -20.25 35.99
C GLY A 72 12.37 -20.36 36.99
N SER A 73 12.36 -19.55 38.06
CA SER A 73 11.27 -19.57 39.03
C SER A 73 9.98 -18.95 38.50
N VAL A 74 8.85 -19.40 39.07
CA VAL A 74 7.50 -18.97 38.66
C VAL A 74 7.27 -17.51 39.00
N VAL A 75 6.74 -16.76 38.04
CA VAL A 75 6.31 -15.37 38.24
C VAL A 75 4.88 -15.34 38.75
N ASN A 76 4.65 -14.62 39.85
CA ASN A 76 3.33 -14.43 40.45
C ASN A 76 2.86 -12.99 40.27
N GLY A 77 1.55 -12.79 40.09
CA GLY A 77 0.97 -11.47 39.86
C GLY A 77 1.09 -11.01 38.42
N ASN A 78 0.70 -9.76 38.17
CA ASN A 78 0.72 -9.20 36.82
C ASN A 78 2.16 -8.87 36.38
N VAL A 79 2.38 -8.92 35.07
CA VAL A 79 3.63 -8.54 34.40
C VAL A 79 3.32 -7.67 33.20
N ASP A 80 4.32 -6.95 32.72
CA ASP A 80 4.22 -6.13 31.52
C ASP A 80 4.84 -6.87 30.34
N LEU A 81 4.02 -7.19 29.34
CA LEU A 81 4.49 -7.65 28.04
C LEU A 81 4.69 -6.44 27.13
N LEU A 82 5.92 -6.25 26.69
CA LEU A 82 6.35 -5.14 25.86
C LEU A 82 6.39 -5.60 24.40
N TYR A 83 5.70 -4.89 23.52
CA TYR A 83 5.62 -5.27 22.11
C TYR A 83 5.56 -4.06 21.18
N ARG A 84 6.27 -4.15 20.05
CA ARG A 84 6.12 -3.23 18.90
C ARG A 84 6.38 -3.96 17.59
N GLU A 85 5.79 -3.43 16.54
CA GLU A 85 5.99 -3.89 15.16
C GLU A 85 6.70 -2.78 14.37
N LEU A 86 7.60 -3.17 13.48
CA LEU A 86 8.32 -2.29 12.57
C LEU A 86 8.07 -2.83 11.17
N HIS A 87 7.40 -2.04 10.34
CA HIS A 87 6.87 -2.51 9.06
C HIS A 87 7.64 -2.00 7.84
N ASP A 88 8.54 -1.05 8.04
CA ASP A 88 9.27 -0.42 6.94
C ASP A 88 10.69 0.01 7.37
N ALA A 89 11.50 0.36 6.38
CA ALA A 89 12.92 0.65 6.58
C ALA A 89 13.17 1.90 7.41
N VAL A 90 12.30 2.91 7.35
CA VAL A 90 12.43 4.12 8.17
C VAL A 90 12.23 3.80 9.64
N ASP A 91 11.20 3.02 9.99
CA ASP A 91 10.97 2.57 11.37
C ASP A 91 12.15 1.76 11.91
N ILE A 92 12.63 0.79 11.11
CA ILE A 92 13.74 -0.08 11.47
C ILE A 92 15.03 0.75 11.66
N PHE A 93 15.27 1.72 10.77
CA PHE A 93 16.40 2.63 10.85
C PHE A 93 16.33 3.53 12.10
N LEU A 94 15.18 4.14 12.38
CA LEU A 94 14.97 4.97 13.58
C LEU A 94 15.10 4.15 14.86
N ALA A 95 14.71 2.86 14.85
CA ALA A 95 14.96 1.95 15.95
C ALA A 95 16.43 1.54 16.12
N GLY A 96 17.29 1.83 15.13
CA GLY A 96 18.71 1.48 15.14
C GLY A 96 18.98 -0.01 14.94
N ILE A 97 18.04 -0.73 14.31
CA ILE A 97 18.11 -2.19 14.13
C ILE A 97 18.79 -2.50 12.79
N PRO A 98 19.87 -3.30 12.77
CA PRO A 98 20.61 -3.55 11.53
C PRO A 98 19.78 -4.36 10.52
N MET A 99 19.97 -4.07 9.23
CA MET A 99 19.40 -4.82 8.11
C MET A 99 20.46 -5.67 7.38
N ASP A 100 21.69 -5.69 7.88
CA ASP A 100 22.81 -6.44 7.31
C ASP A 100 22.76 -7.90 7.81
N TYR A 101 22.75 -8.84 6.88
CA TYR A 101 22.84 -10.28 7.16
C TYR A 101 24.19 -10.81 6.69
N TYR A 102 24.92 -11.47 7.59
CA TYR A 102 26.21 -12.05 7.30
C TYR A 102 26.08 -13.58 7.21
N SER A 103 26.40 -14.15 6.05
CA SER A 103 26.42 -15.60 5.85
C SER A 103 27.64 -16.00 5.03
N MET A 104 28.37 -17.01 5.51
CA MET A 104 29.56 -17.55 4.84
C MET A 104 30.62 -16.47 4.47
N GLY A 105 30.75 -15.43 5.29
CA GLY A 105 31.71 -14.33 5.06
C GLY A 105 31.21 -13.26 4.08
N GLU A 106 30.01 -13.38 3.54
CA GLU A 106 29.40 -12.38 2.67
C GLU A 106 28.38 -11.53 3.43
N LYS A 107 28.43 -10.21 3.19
CA LYS A 107 27.41 -9.25 3.63
C LYS A 107 26.27 -9.22 2.61
N ARG A 108 25.04 -9.44 3.06
CA ARG A 108 23.78 -9.29 2.32
C ARG A 108 22.89 -8.31 3.06
N THR A 109 21.84 -7.83 2.40
CA THR A 109 20.86 -6.92 3.01
C THR A 109 19.51 -7.62 3.07
N LEU A 110 18.81 -7.47 4.17
CA LEU A 110 17.44 -7.96 4.35
C LEU A 110 16.45 -6.96 3.76
N GLN A 111 15.37 -7.51 3.21
CA GLN A 111 14.19 -6.79 2.77
C GLN A 111 13.02 -7.23 3.62
N THR A 112 12.38 -6.27 4.30
CA THR A 112 11.42 -6.59 5.33
C THR A 112 10.06 -7.02 4.83
N ALA A 113 9.51 -8.08 5.44
CA ALA A 113 8.09 -8.37 5.39
C ALA A 113 7.41 -8.35 6.76
N GLY A 114 8.13 -7.91 7.79
CA GLY A 114 7.59 -7.70 9.12
C GLY A 114 8.65 -7.99 10.19
N MET A 115 8.93 -6.98 10.99
CA MET A 115 9.81 -7.09 12.14
C MET A 115 9.00 -6.78 13.40
N PHE A 116 9.33 -7.44 14.50
CA PHE A 116 8.74 -7.11 15.79
C PHE A 116 9.74 -7.30 16.91
N GLU A 117 9.47 -6.63 18.02
CA GLU A 117 10.18 -6.79 19.28
C GLU A 117 9.19 -7.24 20.34
N ILE A 118 9.57 -8.25 21.10
CA ILE A 118 8.81 -8.75 22.25
C ILE A 118 9.74 -8.89 23.45
N ASP A 119 9.39 -8.24 24.56
CA ASP A 119 10.09 -8.35 25.84
C ASP A 119 9.05 -8.48 26.97
N ALA A 120 9.47 -8.86 28.17
CA ALA A 120 8.59 -9.02 29.31
C ALA A 120 9.32 -8.66 30.61
N GLN A 121 8.64 -7.95 31.50
CA GLN A 121 9.22 -7.55 32.78
C GLN A 121 8.18 -7.53 33.91
N GLN A 122 8.65 -7.74 35.13
CA GLN A 122 7.90 -7.46 36.35
C GLN A 122 8.59 -6.33 37.12
N GLY A 123 8.03 -5.12 37.03
CA GLY A 123 8.71 -3.92 37.53
C GLY A 123 10.01 -3.69 36.76
N THR A 124 11.16 -3.80 37.44
CA THR A 124 12.50 -3.66 36.83
C THR A 124 13.15 -5.01 36.50
N GLU A 125 12.53 -6.13 36.88
CA GLU A 125 13.09 -7.47 36.68
C GLU A 125 12.68 -7.99 35.29
N LYS A 126 13.68 -8.30 34.44
CA LYS A 126 13.44 -8.94 33.15
C LYS A 126 12.99 -10.39 33.35
N LEU A 127 12.07 -10.82 32.52
CA LEU A 127 11.59 -12.19 32.47
C LEU A 127 12.19 -12.90 31.25
N LYS A 128 11.98 -14.21 31.17
CA LYS A 128 12.29 -15.02 29.99
C LYS A 128 11.17 -15.99 29.70
N ILE A 129 11.19 -16.55 28.50
CA ILE A 129 10.31 -17.66 28.15
C ILE A 129 10.88 -18.94 28.78
N ALA A 130 10.02 -19.77 29.38
CA ALA A 130 10.44 -21.03 29.99
C ALA A 130 10.96 -22.02 28.93
N ASP A 131 11.97 -22.84 29.27
CA ASP A 131 12.75 -23.67 28.33
C ASP A 131 11.91 -24.63 27.45
N ASN A 132 10.68 -24.96 27.84
CA ASN A 132 9.76 -25.86 27.11
C ASN A 132 8.44 -25.18 26.71
N LYS A 133 8.42 -23.85 26.67
CA LYS A 133 7.24 -23.04 26.32
C LYS A 133 7.59 -22.11 25.16
N ASN A 134 6.54 -21.64 24.48
CA ASN A 134 6.65 -20.68 23.40
C ASN A 134 5.62 -19.57 23.59
N ILE A 135 5.89 -18.42 22.99
CA ILE A 135 4.88 -17.43 22.66
C ILE A 135 4.63 -17.55 21.16
N ASN A 136 3.38 -17.77 20.76
CA ASN A 136 3.02 -17.75 19.34
C ASN A 136 2.59 -16.35 18.95
N VAL A 137 3.06 -15.90 17.80
CA VAL A 137 2.72 -14.60 17.25
C VAL A 137 2.27 -14.83 15.81
N ARG A 138 1.07 -14.32 15.52
CA ARG A 138 0.49 -14.27 14.19
C ARG A 138 0.53 -12.82 13.74
N LEU A 139 1.65 -12.44 13.15
CA LEU A 139 1.99 -11.07 12.76
C LEU A 139 1.23 -10.62 11.53
N ALA A 140 0.61 -9.44 11.61
CA ALA A 140 0.04 -8.73 10.47
C ALA A 140 1.16 -8.21 9.54
N SER A 141 1.14 -8.60 8.27
CA SER A 141 2.10 -8.14 7.26
C SER A 141 1.41 -7.44 6.10
N LYS A 142 2.00 -6.34 5.63
CA LYS A 142 1.59 -5.64 4.40
C LYS A 142 2.13 -6.29 3.12
N TYR A 143 2.96 -7.33 3.25
CA TYR A 143 3.66 -7.94 2.13
C TYR A 143 3.07 -9.32 1.78
N LYS A 144 3.02 -9.63 0.49
CA LYS A 144 2.60 -10.94 -0.05
C LYS A 144 3.82 -11.78 -0.41
N GLY A 145 3.62 -13.08 -0.61
CA GLY A 145 4.65 -14.01 -1.06
C GLY A 145 5.18 -14.89 0.06
N GLU A 146 5.87 -15.98 -0.31
CA GLU A 146 6.28 -17.06 0.61
C GLU A 146 7.81 -17.17 0.76
N ASN A 147 8.57 -16.33 0.06
CA ASN A 147 10.04 -16.41 -0.03
C ASN A 147 10.77 -15.70 1.11
N TYR A 148 10.17 -15.67 2.30
CA TYR A 148 10.66 -14.97 3.47
C TYR A 148 11.09 -15.98 4.55
N SER A 149 12.20 -15.68 5.20
CA SER A 149 12.78 -16.45 6.29
C SER A 149 12.60 -15.73 7.61
N PHE A 150 12.54 -16.50 8.68
CA PHE A 150 12.46 -15.99 10.04
C PHE A 150 13.86 -15.88 10.65
N PHE A 151 14.14 -14.74 11.26
CA PHE A 151 15.43 -14.42 11.86
C PHE A 151 15.26 -13.92 13.29
N TYR A 152 16.29 -14.14 14.10
CA TYR A 152 16.42 -13.60 15.45
C TYR A 152 17.67 -12.72 15.54
N LEU A 153 17.54 -11.52 16.11
CA LEU A 153 18.69 -10.65 16.30
C LEU A 153 19.48 -11.10 17.51
N ASN A 154 20.68 -11.61 17.28
CA ASN A 154 21.54 -12.14 18.34
C ASN A 154 22.09 -10.98 19.20
N PRO A 155 21.73 -10.90 20.49
CA PRO A 155 22.14 -9.81 21.36
C PRO A 155 23.62 -9.89 21.76
N GLU A 156 24.36 -10.96 21.45
CA GLU A 156 25.80 -11.04 21.77
C GLU A 156 26.66 -10.32 20.74
N ASN A 157 26.23 -10.31 19.48
CA ASN A 157 27.04 -9.83 18.35
C ASN A 157 26.32 -8.86 17.41
N GLY A 158 24.99 -8.71 17.51
CA GLY A 158 24.18 -7.84 16.67
C GLY A 158 23.92 -8.38 15.25
N ASN A 159 24.17 -9.66 15.00
CA ASN A 159 23.89 -10.33 13.73
C ASN A 159 22.54 -11.05 13.77
N TRP A 160 21.93 -11.23 12.60
CA TRP A 160 20.74 -12.04 12.44
C TRP A 160 21.09 -13.54 12.36
N ASP A 161 20.50 -14.33 13.24
CA ASP A 161 20.52 -15.79 13.19
C ASP A 161 19.28 -16.27 12.41
N TRP A 162 19.48 -17.13 11.41
CA TRP A 162 18.36 -17.78 10.71
C TRP A 162 17.67 -18.78 11.65
N VAL A 163 16.33 -18.75 11.69
CA VAL A 163 15.50 -19.56 12.58
C VAL A 163 14.72 -20.62 11.78
N ASP A 164 13.86 -20.20 10.85
CA ASP A 164 12.97 -21.10 10.10
C ASP A 164 12.37 -20.45 8.84
N LEU A 165 11.52 -21.20 8.10
CA LEU A 165 10.68 -20.75 6.98
C LEU A 165 9.18 -20.93 7.33
N PRO A 166 8.58 -20.03 8.13
CA PRO A 166 7.20 -20.19 8.57
C PRO A 166 6.18 -19.99 7.44
N SER A 167 4.99 -20.56 7.64
CA SER A 167 3.87 -20.47 6.69
C SER A 167 3.27 -19.07 6.61
N THR A 168 2.65 -18.79 5.47
CA THR A 168 1.96 -17.54 5.17
C THR A 168 0.47 -17.76 5.02
N GLU A 169 -0.33 -17.02 5.77
CA GLU A 169 -1.79 -17.04 5.67
C GLU A 169 -2.27 -15.80 4.90
N ILE A 170 -3.15 -15.97 3.92
CA ILE A 170 -3.77 -14.85 3.19
C ILE A 170 -4.87 -14.24 4.06
N ASN A 171 -4.93 -12.91 4.14
CA ASN A 171 -6.03 -12.23 4.80
C ASN A 171 -7.27 -12.17 3.88
N PHE A 172 -8.14 -13.19 3.96
CA PHE A 172 -9.39 -13.23 3.18
C PHE A 172 -10.34 -12.07 3.54
N ASP A 173 -10.33 -11.60 4.78
CA ASP A 173 -11.19 -10.48 5.20
C ASP A 173 -10.84 -9.19 4.45
N LYS A 174 -9.55 -8.93 4.21
CA LYS A 174 -9.12 -7.79 3.38
C LYS A 174 -9.63 -7.92 1.95
N SER A 175 -9.54 -9.13 1.37
CA SER A 175 -10.04 -9.37 0.01
C SER A 175 -11.55 -9.15 -0.09
N ILE A 176 -12.32 -9.64 0.90
CA ILE A 176 -13.77 -9.45 0.97
C ILE A 176 -14.10 -7.96 1.14
N ALA A 177 -13.40 -7.26 2.04
CA ALA A 177 -13.60 -5.83 2.27
C ALA A 177 -13.27 -4.99 1.02
N GLN A 178 -12.20 -5.33 0.29
CA GLN A 178 -11.86 -4.67 -0.97
C GLN A 178 -12.92 -4.91 -2.05
N GLN A 179 -13.43 -6.14 -2.18
CA GLN A 179 -14.52 -6.45 -3.12
C GLN A 179 -15.81 -5.68 -2.77
N ALA A 180 -16.16 -5.61 -1.49
CA ALA A 180 -17.31 -4.84 -1.02
C ALA A 180 -17.13 -3.34 -1.31
N LEU A 181 -15.92 -2.81 -1.13
CA LEU A 181 -15.59 -1.42 -1.43
C LEU A 181 -15.65 -1.13 -2.93
N ASP A 182 -15.09 -2.01 -3.76
CA ASP A 182 -15.13 -1.89 -5.21
C ASP A 182 -16.56 -1.94 -5.75
N ALA A 183 -17.44 -2.74 -5.13
CA ALA A 183 -18.87 -2.76 -5.45
C ALA A 183 -19.61 -1.47 -5.06
N LYS A 184 -19.12 -0.73 -4.04
CA LYS A 184 -19.67 0.57 -3.61
C LYS A 184 -19.10 1.75 -4.41
N LYS A 185 -17.97 1.60 -5.11
CA LYS A 185 -17.37 2.68 -5.90
C LYS A 185 -18.40 3.20 -6.91
N PRO A 186 -18.76 4.50 -6.88
CA PRO A 186 -19.79 5.00 -7.75
C PRO A 186 -19.19 5.01 -9.14
N THR A 187 -19.83 4.35 -10.08
CA THR A 187 -19.48 4.52 -11.49
C THR A 187 -19.66 6.01 -11.78
N LYS A 188 -18.59 6.72 -12.20
CA LYS A 188 -18.55 8.18 -12.45
C LYS A 188 -19.93 8.77 -12.75
N LEU A 189 -20.29 9.88 -12.11
CA LEU A 189 -21.42 10.67 -12.57
C LEU A 189 -21.10 11.18 -13.98
N PHE A 190 -21.76 10.52 -14.93
CA PHE A 190 -21.72 10.48 -16.40
C PHE A 190 -20.70 11.36 -17.15
N GLY A 191 -20.13 10.80 -18.23
CA GLY A 191 -19.30 11.48 -19.23
C GLY A 191 -19.84 11.33 -20.67
N ASP A 192 -19.03 11.68 -21.67
CA ASP A 192 -19.37 11.68 -23.11
C ASP A 192 -19.84 10.33 -23.66
N GLU A 193 -19.63 9.25 -22.94
CA GLU A 193 -20.12 7.92 -23.27
C GLU A 193 -21.60 7.70 -22.92
N PHE A 194 -22.21 8.56 -22.08
CA PHE A 194 -23.61 8.42 -21.69
C PHE A 194 -24.52 9.30 -22.54
N PHE A 195 -25.74 8.83 -22.78
CA PHE A 195 -26.69 9.56 -23.60
C PHE A 195 -28.16 9.20 -23.31
N VAL A 196 -29.06 10.08 -23.74
CA VAL A 196 -30.51 9.82 -23.83
C VAL A 196 -30.94 9.88 -25.29
N LEU A 197 -31.86 9.01 -25.66
CA LEU A 197 -32.25 8.85 -27.07
C LEU A 197 -33.14 9.99 -27.57
N ASN A 198 -34.01 10.56 -26.74
CA ASN A 198 -34.93 11.60 -27.16
C ASN A 198 -34.97 12.78 -26.16
N TYR A 199 -34.62 13.97 -26.64
CA TYR A 199 -34.61 15.21 -25.85
C TYR A 199 -36.01 15.60 -25.35
N ASN A 200 -37.03 15.50 -26.19
CA ASN A 200 -38.41 15.85 -25.81
C ASN A 200 -38.94 14.89 -24.74
N ARG A 201 -38.66 13.58 -24.85
CA ARG A 201 -39.05 12.61 -23.82
C ARG A 201 -38.27 12.82 -22.53
N PHE A 202 -36.99 13.18 -22.62
CA PHE A 202 -36.21 13.55 -21.46
C PHE A 202 -36.76 14.81 -20.76
N LEU A 203 -37.13 15.83 -21.55
CA LEU A 203 -37.75 17.05 -21.05
C LEU A 203 -39.13 16.81 -20.43
N ASP A 204 -39.92 15.93 -21.03
CA ASP A 204 -41.23 15.46 -20.55
C ASP A 204 -41.11 14.86 -19.14
N ILE A 205 -40.17 13.93 -18.95
CA ILE A 205 -39.88 13.31 -17.65
C ILE A 205 -39.31 14.35 -16.67
N TYR A 206 -38.44 15.25 -17.13
CA TYR A 206 -37.84 16.30 -16.29
C TYR A 206 -38.86 17.30 -15.76
N LEU A 207 -39.87 17.63 -16.58
CA LEU A 207 -40.95 18.55 -16.23
C LEU A 207 -42.19 17.83 -15.67
N ASN A 208 -42.11 16.52 -15.46
CA ASN A 208 -43.16 15.68 -14.87
C ASN A 208 -44.52 15.85 -15.58
N ASP A 209 -44.51 15.66 -16.90
CA ASP A 209 -45.68 15.74 -17.79
C ASP A 209 -46.42 17.10 -17.77
N ASP A 210 -45.76 18.18 -17.34
CA ASP A 210 -46.31 19.54 -17.39
C ASP A 210 -46.28 20.06 -18.85
N TRP A 211 -47.31 19.67 -19.61
CA TRP A 211 -47.45 19.96 -21.04
C TRP A 211 -47.36 21.46 -21.37
N ASP A 212 -47.89 22.33 -20.49
CA ASP A 212 -47.83 23.78 -20.65
C ASP A 212 -46.39 24.29 -20.55
N ARG A 213 -45.62 23.77 -19.59
CA ARG A 213 -44.18 24.10 -19.48
C ARG A 213 -43.36 23.48 -20.60
N ILE A 214 -43.62 22.22 -20.97
CA ILE A 214 -42.91 21.54 -22.06
C ILE A 214 -43.06 22.33 -23.36
N TYR A 215 -44.28 22.74 -23.71
CA TYR A 215 -44.52 23.52 -24.92
C TYR A 215 -43.76 24.85 -24.95
N LYS A 216 -43.69 25.53 -23.79
CA LYS A 216 -42.98 26.81 -23.63
C LYS A 216 -41.46 26.65 -23.61
N LEU A 217 -40.95 25.56 -23.05
CA LEU A 217 -39.52 25.38 -22.74
C LEU A 217 -38.76 24.53 -23.76
N LYS A 218 -39.40 23.72 -24.60
CA LYS A 218 -38.70 22.81 -25.55
C LYS A 218 -37.67 23.49 -26.46
N ASN A 219 -37.86 24.77 -26.76
CA ASN A 219 -36.95 25.58 -27.56
C ASN A 219 -36.16 26.62 -26.74
N ASP A 220 -36.35 26.66 -25.43
CA ASP A 220 -35.69 27.61 -24.54
C ASP A 220 -34.19 27.27 -24.38
N LYS A 221 -33.33 28.28 -24.51
CA LYS A 221 -31.88 28.08 -24.38
C LYS A 221 -31.44 27.89 -22.92
N GLY A 222 -32.17 28.46 -21.97
CA GLY A 222 -31.89 28.36 -20.54
C GLY A 222 -32.15 26.95 -19.99
N ILE A 223 -33.25 26.31 -20.40
CA ILE A 223 -33.51 24.91 -20.03
C ILE A 223 -32.48 23.98 -20.66
N LYS A 224 -32.11 24.17 -21.95
CA LYS A 224 -31.07 23.35 -22.59
C LYS A 224 -29.74 23.43 -21.85
N LYS A 225 -29.31 24.64 -21.47
CA LYS A 225 -28.09 24.84 -20.68
C LYS A 225 -28.15 24.17 -19.30
N LYS A 226 -29.30 24.20 -18.62
CA LYS A 226 -29.49 23.48 -17.34
C LYS A 226 -29.42 21.96 -17.51
N LEU A 227 -29.89 21.45 -18.64
CA LEU A 227 -29.88 20.02 -18.94
C LEU A 227 -28.49 19.52 -19.35
N GLU A 228 -27.65 20.39 -19.93
CA GLU A 228 -26.22 20.11 -20.19
C GLU A 228 -25.42 19.85 -18.89
N GLU A 229 -25.87 20.37 -17.73
CA GLU A 229 -25.21 20.17 -16.43
C GLU A 229 -25.22 18.70 -15.96
N TYR A 230 -26.06 17.84 -16.55
CA TYR A 230 -26.11 16.41 -16.26
C TYR A 230 -25.01 15.60 -16.97
N ASN A 231 -24.22 16.23 -17.84
CA ASN A 231 -23.02 15.67 -18.48
C ASN A 231 -23.24 14.36 -19.27
N PHE A 232 -24.36 14.27 -20.01
CA PHE A 232 -24.63 13.22 -21.00
C PHE A 232 -25.09 13.83 -22.32
N LYS A 233 -24.93 13.09 -23.42
CA LYS A 233 -25.35 13.51 -24.76
C LYS A 233 -26.88 13.40 -24.92
N LEU A 234 -27.45 14.38 -25.60
CA LEU A 234 -28.89 14.44 -25.93
C LEU A 234 -29.08 14.18 -27.42
N TYR A 235 -29.92 13.22 -27.76
CA TYR A 235 -30.32 12.90 -29.14
C TYR A 235 -31.82 13.12 -29.35
N ASP A 236 -32.28 13.01 -30.60
CA ASP A 236 -33.69 13.09 -30.99
C ASP A 236 -34.05 11.88 -31.87
N ILE A 237 -34.02 10.70 -31.25
CA ILE A 237 -34.21 9.40 -31.87
C ILE A 237 -35.36 8.68 -31.16
N ASP A 238 -36.41 8.39 -31.90
CA ASP A 238 -37.57 7.65 -31.39
C ASP A 238 -37.47 6.16 -31.63
N ILE A 239 -37.68 5.39 -30.57
CA ILE A 239 -37.80 3.92 -30.62
C ILE A 239 -39.06 3.54 -29.86
N TRP A 240 -40.02 2.95 -30.58
CA TRP A 240 -41.35 2.64 -30.07
C TRP A 240 -41.47 1.23 -29.50
N THR A 241 -40.45 0.39 -29.70
CA THR A 241 -40.41 -0.96 -29.11
C THR A 241 -39.95 -0.87 -27.66
N GLU A 242 -40.80 -1.28 -26.72
CA GLU A 242 -40.48 -1.34 -25.31
C GLU A 242 -39.38 -2.35 -25.01
N ILE A 243 -38.56 -2.03 -24.01
CA ILE A 243 -37.55 -2.92 -23.45
C ILE A 243 -37.92 -3.35 -22.03
N LYS A 244 -37.49 -4.54 -21.63
CA LYS A 244 -37.68 -5.06 -20.27
C LYS A 244 -36.45 -4.75 -19.42
N PHE A 245 -36.65 -4.11 -18.26
CA PHE A 245 -35.60 -3.80 -17.29
C PHE A 245 -36.14 -3.99 -15.87
N ASN A 246 -35.46 -4.78 -15.02
CA ASN A 246 -35.89 -5.08 -13.64
C ASN A 246 -37.38 -5.42 -13.49
N ARG A 247 -37.89 -6.32 -14.35
CA ARG A 247 -39.28 -6.83 -14.38
C ARG A 247 -40.36 -5.84 -14.85
N ALA A 248 -40.01 -4.63 -15.27
CA ALA A 248 -40.94 -3.67 -15.87
C ALA A 248 -40.56 -3.36 -17.34
N TYR A 249 -41.54 -2.87 -18.11
CA TYR A 249 -41.37 -2.42 -19.48
C TYR A 249 -41.20 -0.90 -19.52
N TYR A 250 -40.36 -0.43 -20.44
CA TYR A 250 -40.04 0.97 -20.61
C TYR A 250 -39.80 1.29 -22.08
N TYR A 251 -40.10 2.52 -22.48
CA TYR A 251 -39.64 3.00 -23.78
C TYR A 251 -38.14 3.32 -23.71
N PRO A 252 -37.36 3.00 -24.76
CA PRO A 252 -35.92 3.31 -24.79
C PRO A 252 -35.60 4.78 -24.56
N ALA A 253 -36.49 5.70 -24.97
CA ALA A 253 -36.35 7.13 -24.74
C ALA A 253 -36.42 7.53 -23.24
N GLU A 254 -36.88 6.64 -22.36
CA GLU A 254 -37.01 6.86 -20.91
C GLU A 254 -35.78 6.41 -20.12
N PHE A 255 -34.70 6.05 -20.81
CA PHE A 255 -33.48 5.52 -20.21
C PHE A 255 -32.28 6.44 -20.40
N LEU A 256 -31.41 6.41 -19.39
CA LEU A 256 -30.02 6.75 -19.59
C LEU A 256 -29.28 5.52 -20.12
N TRP A 257 -28.55 5.75 -21.21
CA TRP A 257 -27.79 4.73 -21.92
C TRP A 257 -26.29 4.99 -21.82
N LYS A 258 -25.50 3.92 -21.91
CA LYS A 258 -24.05 3.98 -22.08
C LYS A 258 -23.66 3.46 -23.46
N ASN A 259 -22.82 4.21 -24.16
CA ASN A 259 -22.22 3.84 -25.44
C ASN A 259 -21.11 2.81 -25.20
N LEU A 260 -21.20 1.66 -25.85
CA LEU A 260 -20.20 0.58 -25.73
C LEU A 260 -19.21 0.56 -26.90
N ASP A 261 -19.53 1.22 -28.01
CA ASP A 261 -18.73 1.17 -29.24
C ASP A 261 -17.88 2.44 -29.45
N GLY A 262 -18.02 3.45 -28.58
CA GLY A 262 -17.30 4.72 -28.65
C GLY A 262 -17.66 5.63 -29.84
N LYS A 263 -18.58 5.20 -30.73
CA LYS A 263 -19.05 5.98 -31.90
C LYS A 263 -20.27 6.79 -31.53
N ASP A 264 -20.38 8.06 -31.92
CA ASP A 264 -21.64 8.81 -31.75
C ASP A 264 -22.71 8.38 -32.75
N PHE A 265 -23.97 8.76 -32.51
CA PHE A 265 -25.00 8.62 -33.56
C PHE A 265 -24.69 9.59 -34.71
N PRO A 266 -24.68 9.13 -35.96
CA PRO A 266 -24.52 10.01 -37.11
C PRO A 266 -25.63 11.06 -37.15
N LYS A 267 -25.33 12.27 -37.65
CA LYS A 267 -26.31 13.35 -37.80
C LYS A 267 -27.59 12.93 -38.54
N TRP A 268 -27.46 12.04 -39.54
CA TRP A 268 -28.62 11.57 -40.30
C TRP A 268 -29.53 10.64 -39.50
N VAL A 269 -29.01 9.93 -38.50
CA VAL A 269 -29.82 9.11 -37.58
C VAL A 269 -30.55 10.00 -36.59
N ASN A 270 -29.88 11.04 -36.07
CA ASN A 270 -30.45 11.98 -35.11
C ASN A 270 -31.55 12.89 -35.68
N ASN A 271 -31.59 13.07 -36.99
CA ASN A 271 -32.58 13.92 -37.68
C ASN A 271 -33.44 13.08 -38.63
N MET A 272 -33.55 11.78 -38.36
CA MET A 272 -34.23 10.84 -39.26
C MET A 272 -35.74 10.97 -39.10
N GLU A 273 -36.45 11.23 -40.20
CA GLU A 273 -37.91 11.16 -40.23
C GLU A 273 -38.35 9.72 -40.48
N ILE A 274 -39.32 9.24 -39.70
CA ILE A 274 -39.89 7.90 -39.88
C ILE A 274 -40.82 7.90 -41.10
N GLU A 275 -40.50 7.07 -42.08
CA GLU A 275 -41.34 6.84 -43.25
C GLU A 275 -42.33 5.71 -42.96
N TRP A 276 -43.62 5.99 -43.16
CA TRP A 276 -44.71 5.03 -43.02
C TRP A 276 -45.21 4.61 -44.40
N LYS A 277 -45.36 3.30 -44.61
CA LYS A 277 -45.98 2.73 -45.80
C LYS A 277 -47.12 1.81 -45.42
N GLU A 278 -48.12 1.76 -46.28
CA GLU A 278 -49.22 0.82 -46.19
C GLU A 278 -48.93 -0.36 -47.11
N ASP A 279 -49.02 -1.59 -46.57
CA ASP A 279 -48.86 -2.80 -47.37
C ASP A 279 -50.13 -3.13 -48.18
N ALA A 280 -50.04 -4.13 -49.06
CA ALA A 280 -51.16 -4.58 -49.88
C ALA A 280 -52.39 -5.10 -49.09
N LYS A 281 -52.25 -5.31 -47.77
CA LYS A 281 -53.30 -5.74 -46.84
C LYS A 281 -53.84 -4.59 -45.98
N LYS A 282 -53.52 -3.33 -46.30
CA LYS A 282 -53.87 -2.13 -45.53
C LYS A 282 -53.25 -2.05 -44.14
N LYS A 283 -52.11 -2.71 -43.93
CA LYS A 283 -51.35 -2.64 -42.68
C LYS A 283 -50.21 -1.63 -42.84
N TRP A 284 -50.18 -0.65 -41.94
CA TRP A 284 -49.11 0.32 -41.86
C TRP A 284 -47.84 -0.30 -41.24
N TYR A 285 -46.69 0.00 -41.82
CA TYR A 285 -45.39 -0.37 -41.29
C TYR A 285 -44.36 0.75 -41.49
N MET A 286 -43.38 0.79 -40.61
CA MET A 286 -42.26 1.73 -40.68
C MET A 286 -41.19 1.19 -41.64
N VAL A 287 -40.82 1.96 -42.64
CA VAL A 287 -39.83 1.56 -43.66
C VAL A 287 -38.41 1.58 -43.07
N ASN A 288 -38.12 2.57 -42.25
CA ASN A 288 -36.82 2.84 -41.64
C ASN A 288 -36.89 2.72 -40.11
N GLU A 289 -37.59 1.70 -39.62
CA GLU A 289 -37.75 1.43 -38.18
C GLU A 289 -36.38 1.20 -37.49
N PRO A 290 -36.04 1.98 -36.45
CA PRO A 290 -34.92 1.66 -35.59
C PRO A 290 -35.21 0.40 -34.78
N LYS A 291 -34.37 -0.61 -34.95
CA LYS A 291 -34.48 -1.90 -34.25
C LYS A 291 -33.54 -1.94 -33.06
N LEU A 292 -34.03 -2.44 -31.94
CA LEU A 292 -33.26 -2.63 -30.72
C LEU A 292 -33.36 -4.10 -30.28
N ILE A 293 -32.28 -4.85 -30.46
CA ILE A 293 -32.25 -6.29 -30.19
C ILE A 293 -31.48 -6.51 -28.88
N HIS A 294 -32.09 -7.19 -27.92
CA HIS A 294 -31.44 -7.60 -26.68
C HIS A 294 -30.34 -8.64 -26.96
N GLU A 295 -29.17 -8.48 -26.36
CA GLU A 295 -28.06 -9.42 -26.50
C GLU A 295 -27.83 -10.21 -25.20
N VAL A 296 -27.40 -9.52 -24.14
CA VAL A 296 -27.11 -10.10 -22.82
C VAL A 296 -27.24 -9.02 -21.76
N ASP A 297 -27.67 -9.39 -20.55
CA ASP A 297 -27.91 -8.47 -19.44
C ASP A 297 -28.79 -7.28 -19.84
N ASN A 298 -28.29 -6.05 -19.72
CA ASN A 298 -28.97 -4.82 -20.16
C ASN A 298 -28.33 -4.24 -21.43
N ILE A 299 -27.63 -5.07 -22.21
CA ILE A 299 -26.96 -4.67 -23.46
C ILE A 299 -27.86 -4.96 -24.66
N TYR A 300 -27.94 -3.96 -25.54
CA TYR A 300 -28.76 -3.98 -26.73
C TYR A 300 -27.96 -3.58 -27.96
N LYS A 301 -28.27 -4.20 -29.09
CA LYS A 301 -27.80 -3.83 -30.42
C LYS A 301 -28.86 -2.99 -31.12
N PHE A 302 -28.55 -1.71 -31.30
CA PHE A 302 -29.30 -0.78 -32.14
C PHE A 302 -28.92 -0.97 -33.60
N THR A 303 -29.91 -1.05 -34.49
CA THR A 303 -29.71 -1.06 -35.94
C THR A 303 -30.79 -0.24 -36.63
N VAL A 304 -30.39 0.64 -37.54
CA VAL A 304 -31.31 1.42 -38.38
C VAL A 304 -30.81 1.47 -39.81
N THR A 305 -31.74 1.38 -40.76
CA THR A 305 -31.45 1.48 -42.19
C THR A 305 -32.37 2.51 -42.82
N ASP A 306 -31.79 3.53 -43.45
CA ASP A 306 -32.51 4.56 -44.19
C ASP A 306 -31.79 4.87 -45.49
N LYS A 307 -32.53 4.98 -46.60
CA LYS A 307 -32.01 5.35 -47.94
C LYS A 307 -30.72 4.61 -48.34
N GLY A 308 -30.66 3.30 -48.06
CA GLY A 308 -29.52 2.43 -48.37
C GLY A 308 -28.31 2.56 -47.43
N LYS A 309 -28.38 3.41 -46.40
CA LYS A 309 -27.35 3.51 -45.34
C LYS A 309 -27.80 2.73 -44.12
N THR A 310 -26.88 1.98 -43.51
CA THR A 310 -27.15 1.24 -42.27
C THR A 310 -26.20 1.70 -41.18
N PHE A 311 -26.73 1.97 -39.99
CA PHE A 311 -25.96 2.24 -38.79
C PHE A 311 -26.23 1.17 -37.73
N THR A 312 -25.21 0.78 -36.98
CA THR A 312 -25.34 -0.15 -35.86
C THR A 312 -24.50 0.34 -34.69
N LYS A 313 -25.04 0.18 -33.48
CA LYS A 313 -24.35 0.49 -32.21
C LYS A 313 -24.77 -0.49 -31.12
N ARG A 314 -23.83 -0.89 -30.26
CA ARG A 314 -24.10 -1.52 -28.97
C ARG A 314 -24.19 -0.47 -27.86
N MET A 315 -25.21 -0.61 -27.03
CA MET A 315 -25.52 0.31 -25.95
C MET A 315 -26.10 -0.44 -24.76
N GLN A 316 -25.79 0.04 -23.56
CA GLN A 316 -26.26 -0.57 -22.31
C GLN A 316 -27.30 0.32 -21.65
N ALA A 317 -28.46 -0.23 -21.29
CA ALA A 317 -29.46 0.45 -20.46
C ALA A 317 -28.94 0.51 -19.01
N ILE A 318 -28.77 1.71 -18.47
CA ILE A 318 -28.17 1.93 -17.14
C ILE A 318 -29.24 2.12 -16.08
N ILE A 319 -30.12 3.11 -16.28
CA ILE A 319 -31.17 3.46 -15.32
C ILE A 319 -32.33 4.20 -15.99
N PRO A 320 -33.60 3.99 -15.57
CA PRO A 320 -34.72 4.83 -15.99
C PRO A 320 -34.53 6.29 -15.54
N LEU A 321 -34.78 7.24 -16.45
CA LEU A 321 -34.60 8.67 -16.23
C LEU A 321 -35.45 9.20 -15.07
N LYS A 322 -36.67 8.69 -14.90
CA LYS A 322 -37.56 9.05 -13.78
C LYS A 322 -36.98 8.74 -12.39
N ASN A 323 -36.01 7.83 -12.30
CA ASN A 323 -35.31 7.54 -11.04
C ASN A 323 -34.10 8.46 -10.86
N LEU A 324 -33.43 8.81 -11.96
CA LEU A 324 -32.30 9.74 -11.97
C LEU A 324 -32.75 11.18 -11.66
N LEU A 325 -33.84 11.63 -12.26
CA LEU A 325 -34.34 13.01 -12.22
C LEU A 325 -35.12 13.36 -10.93
N LYS A 326 -35.17 12.44 -9.95
CA LYS A 326 -35.68 12.73 -8.60
C LYS A 326 -34.79 13.69 -7.81
N TYR A 327 -33.56 13.90 -8.28
CA TYR A 327 -32.53 14.72 -7.63
C TYR A 327 -32.05 15.79 -8.63
N THR A 328 -31.71 16.99 -8.13
CA THR A 328 -31.11 18.04 -8.97
C THR A 328 -29.66 17.69 -9.34
N ALA A 329 -29.14 18.20 -10.45
CA ALA A 329 -27.75 17.98 -10.87
C ALA A 329 -26.72 18.35 -9.77
N GLY A 330 -26.96 19.46 -9.04
CA GLY A 330 -26.15 19.85 -7.89
C GLY A 330 -26.23 18.85 -6.73
N SER A 331 -27.43 18.36 -6.40
CA SER A 331 -27.62 17.35 -5.35
C SER A 331 -26.99 16.00 -5.73
N LEU A 332 -27.00 15.62 -7.01
CA LEU A 332 -26.31 14.42 -7.50
C LEU A 332 -24.79 14.54 -7.37
N LYS A 333 -24.22 15.71 -7.70
CA LYS A 333 -22.78 15.99 -7.53
C LYS A 333 -22.36 16.01 -6.06
N GLU A 334 -23.16 16.62 -5.19
CA GLU A 334 -22.90 16.65 -3.74
C GLU A 334 -22.99 15.25 -3.11
N ASN A 335 -24.02 14.47 -3.43
CA ASN A 335 -24.16 13.09 -2.97
C ASN A 335 -23.03 12.20 -3.48
N TYR A 336 -22.57 12.39 -4.72
CA TYR A 336 -21.39 11.72 -5.25
C TYR A 336 -20.12 12.11 -4.51
N ASN A 337 -19.88 13.41 -4.28
CA ASN A 337 -18.72 13.86 -3.53
C ASN A 337 -18.73 13.30 -2.10
N LYS A 338 -19.88 13.29 -1.44
CA LYS A 338 -20.05 12.69 -0.10
C LYS A 338 -19.77 11.19 -0.13
N ALA A 339 -20.32 10.46 -1.09
CA ALA A 339 -20.03 9.04 -1.29
C ALA A 339 -18.54 8.79 -1.56
N MET A 340 -17.88 9.63 -2.36
CA MET A 340 -16.43 9.53 -2.62
C MET A 340 -15.59 9.82 -1.36
N ILE A 341 -16.01 10.74 -0.50
CA ILE A 341 -15.36 11.00 0.80
C ILE A 341 -15.53 9.79 1.73
N GLU A 342 -16.75 9.27 1.87
CA GLU A 342 -17.02 8.07 2.68
C GLU A 342 -16.24 6.86 2.16
N LEU A 343 -16.15 6.69 0.84
CA LEU A 343 -15.34 5.64 0.22
C LEU A 343 -13.84 5.83 0.40
N ALA A 344 -13.34 7.08 0.42
CA ALA A 344 -11.94 7.33 0.73
C ALA A 344 -11.62 6.95 2.18
N GLU A 345 -12.52 7.21 3.12
CA GLU A 345 -12.38 6.75 4.51
C GLU A 345 -12.46 5.22 4.65
N GLU A 346 -13.38 4.56 3.94
CA GLU A 346 -13.45 3.10 3.90
C GLU A 346 -12.21 2.48 3.23
N GLN A 347 -11.70 3.06 2.13
CA GLN A 347 -10.47 2.62 1.47
C GLN A 347 -9.28 2.70 2.42
N LYS A 348 -9.12 3.80 3.18
CA LYS A 348 -8.08 3.90 4.22
C LYS A 348 -8.16 2.77 5.25
N LYS A 349 -9.37 2.36 5.65
CA LYS A 349 -9.55 1.24 6.58
C LYS A 349 -9.14 -0.10 5.95
N VAL A 350 -9.52 -0.34 4.69
CA VAL A 350 -9.12 -1.55 3.96
C VAL A 350 -7.61 -1.59 3.73
N ASP A 351 -7.00 -0.47 3.37
CA ASP A 351 -5.55 -0.36 3.13
C ASP A 351 -4.75 -0.62 4.42
N ALA A 352 -5.28 -0.21 5.58
CA ALA A 352 -4.70 -0.49 6.88
C ALA A 352 -4.77 -1.97 7.31
N MET A 353 -5.62 -2.79 6.68
CA MET A 353 -5.67 -4.23 6.95
C MET A 353 -4.40 -4.93 6.43
N ALA A 354 -3.93 -5.94 7.16
CA ALA A 354 -2.84 -6.79 6.73
C ALA A 354 -3.14 -7.46 5.38
N GLU A 355 -2.15 -7.60 4.49
CA GLU A 355 -2.28 -8.42 3.28
C GLU A 355 -2.19 -9.92 3.62
N THR A 356 -1.30 -10.26 4.55
CA THR A 356 -1.07 -11.63 5.01
C THR A 356 -0.83 -11.66 6.51
N PHE A 357 -0.96 -12.85 7.09
CA PHE A 357 -0.54 -13.14 8.45
C PHE A 357 0.63 -14.13 8.44
N ARG A 358 1.64 -13.86 9.27
CA ARG A 358 2.83 -14.69 9.43
C ARG A 358 2.83 -15.30 10.82
N ALA A 359 2.73 -16.62 10.91
CA ALA A 359 2.60 -17.32 12.17
C ALA A 359 3.92 -17.97 12.57
N PHE A 360 4.38 -17.72 13.79
CA PHE A 360 5.62 -18.27 14.31
C PHE A 360 5.56 -18.45 15.83
N SER A 361 6.41 -19.34 16.34
CA SER A 361 6.58 -19.62 17.75
C SER A 361 7.97 -19.16 18.18
N VAL A 362 8.04 -18.28 19.16
CA VAL A 362 9.30 -17.82 19.74
C VAL A 362 9.51 -18.43 21.12
N ASN A 363 10.72 -18.89 21.37
CA ASN A 363 11.15 -19.48 22.65
C ASN A 363 12.11 -18.57 23.43
N ARG A 364 12.39 -17.37 22.91
CA ARG A 364 13.19 -16.33 23.54
C ARG A 364 12.52 -14.99 23.34
N LEU A 365 12.83 -14.03 24.21
CA LEU A 365 12.45 -12.63 24.04
C LEU A 365 13.52 -11.91 23.22
N GLY A 366 13.13 -10.84 22.54
CA GLY A 366 14.03 -10.01 21.75
C GLY A 366 13.41 -9.55 20.43
N ILE A 367 14.28 -9.29 19.45
CA ILE A 367 13.92 -8.73 18.15
C ILE A 367 13.95 -9.84 17.11
N TYR A 368 12.88 -9.93 16.36
CA TYR A 368 12.65 -10.95 15.35
C TYR A 368 12.23 -10.30 14.04
N ASN A 369 12.57 -10.98 12.95
CA ASN A 369 12.37 -10.44 11.63
C ASN A 369 11.91 -11.51 10.65
N PHE A 370 11.04 -11.15 9.73
CA PHE A 370 10.49 -12.05 8.73
C PHE A 370 10.75 -11.49 7.34
N ASP A 371 11.91 -11.86 6.78
CA ASP A 371 12.58 -11.10 5.73
C ASP A 371 13.11 -12.00 4.63
N CYS A 372 13.36 -11.40 3.47
CA CYS A 372 14.06 -12.07 2.40
C CYS A 372 15.38 -11.37 2.11
N LEU A 373 16.30 -12.08 1.47
CA LEU A 373 17.51 -11.44 0.98
C LEU A 373 17.14 -10.51 -0.17
N LEU A 374 17.51 -9.24 -0.03
CA LEU A 374 17.33 -8.24 -1.06
C LEU A 374 18.02 -8.69 -2.35
N LYS A 375 17.27 -8.64 -3.45
CA LYS A 375 17.78 -8.92 -4.79
C LYS A 375 17.85 -7.62 -5.58
N LEU A 376 19.06 -7.13 -5.77
CA LEU A 376 19.32 -6.01 -6.67
C LEU A 376 19.38 -6.52 -8.11
N ASP A 377 18.59 -5.93 -9.00
CA ASP A 377 18.62 -6.21 -10.43
C ASP A 377 19.84 -5.57 -11.11
N GLU A 378 19.95 -5.76 -12.43
CA GLU A 378 21.04 -5.24 -13.27
C GLU A 378 21.06 -3.70 -13.40
N ASN A 379 19.98 -3.01 -12.98
CA ASN A 379 19.90 -1.57 -13.02
C ASN A 379 20.64 -0.91 -11.84
N TRP A 380 21.05 -1.68 -10.83
CA TRP A 380 21.88 -1.22 -9.72
C TRP A 380 23.36 -1.22 -10.09
N PHE A 381 23.90 -0.03 -10.36
CA PHE A 381 25.25 0.15 -10.87
C PHE A 381 26.21 0.64 -9.77
N PRO A 382 27.41 0.05 -9.62
CA PRO A 382 28.39 0.49 -8.63
C PRO A 382 29.11 1.78 -9.05
N VAL A 383 29.24 2.72 -8.12
CA VAL A 383 29.98 3.98 -8.29
C VAL A 383 30.91 4.23 -7.11
N THR A 384 31.96 5.01 -7.32
CA THR A 384 32.73 5.63 -6.23
C THR A 384 32.02 6.93 -5.81
N PRO A 385 31.44 7.02 -4.61
CA PRO A 385 30.72 8.22 -4.19
C PRO A 385 31.68 9.31 -3.69
N MET A 386 31.36 10.56 -4.00
CA MET A 386 32.02 11.75 -3.46
C MET A 386 30.98 12.67 -2.83
N PHE A 387 30.95 12.77 -1.51
CA PHE A 387 29.96 13.58 -0.80
C PHE A 387 30.47 15.01 -0.60
N THR A 388 29.62 16.00 -0.90
CA THR A 388 29.80 17.39 -0.48
C THR A 388 28.67 17.70 0.48
N LEU A 389 29.04 18.06 1.70
CA LEU A 389 28.11 18.30 2.80
C LEU A 389 27.86 19.79 2.97
N GLU A 390 26.65 20.16 3.38
CA GLU A 390 26.25 21.57 3.54
C GLU A 390 26.69 22.14 4.89
N ASN A 391 26.45 21.40 5.99
CA ASN A 391 26.66 21.89 7.35
C ASN A 391 27.67 21.07 8.16
N HIS A 392 28.22 19.99 7.57
CA HIS A 392 29.13 19.08 8.23
C HIS A 392 30.41 18.88 7.41
N ASN A 393 31.47 18.35 8.05
CA ASN A 393 32.79 18.20 7.41
C ASN A 393 33.21 16.73 7.20
N GLU A 394 32.44 15.77 7.72
CA GLU A 394 32.81 14.36 7.73
C GLU A 394 31.59 13.45 7.49
N THR A 395 31.84 12.31 6.83
CA THR A 395 30.81 11.34 6.43
C THR A 395 31.04 10.00 7.11
N LYS A 396 30.67 9.87 8.38
CA LYS A 396 30.92 8.63 9.15
C LYS A 396 30.18 7.41 8.60
N GLN A 397 28.97 7.61 8.10
CA GLN A 397 28.12 6.58 7.54
C GLN A 397 27.19 7.16 6.49
N VAL A 398 26.84 6.35 5.49
CA VAL A 398 25.83 6.65 4.49
C VAL A 398 24.75 5.60 4.61
N ILE A 399 23.50 6.04 4.61
CA ILE A 399 22.32 5.19 4.66
C ILE A 399 21.62 5.32 3.31
N LEU A 400 21.30 4.17 2.72
CA LEU A 400 20.52 4.07 1.50
C LEU A 400 19.19 3.40 1.83
N ILE A 401 18.09 4.14 1.81
CA ILE A 401 16.74 3.58 2.01
C ILE A 401 16.12 3.29 0.64
N PHE A 402 15.62 2.08 0.41
CA PHE A 402 15.01 1.72 -0.88
C PHE A 402 13.71 2.49 -1.13
N GLY A 403 13.39 2.75 -2.40
CA GLY A 403 12.24 3.59 -2.77
C GLY A 403 10.87 3.00 -2.44
N ASP A 404 10.80 1.69 -2.22
CA ASP A 404 9.61 0.99 -1.72
C ASP A 404 9.58 0.91 -0.18
N ASN A 405 10.52 1.56 0.50
CA ASN A 405 10.71 1.57 1.95
C ASN A 405 10.83 0.15 2.56
N SER A 406 11.22 -0.85 1.76
CA SER A 406 11.28 -2.24 2.20
C SER A 406 12.60 -2.61 2.88
N GLY A 407 13.63 -1.79 2.74
CA GLY A 407 14.85 -1.96 3.52
C GLY A 407 15.83 -0.81 3.40
N TYR A 408 16.95 -0.94 4.09
CA TYR A 408 18.03 0.02 3.96
C TYR A 408 19.40 -0.65 4.00
N VAL A 409 20.38 0.00 3.39
CA VAL A 409 21.79 -0.38 3.46
C VAL A 409 22.53 0.66 4.29
N LYS A 410 23.36 0.20 5.22
CA LYS A 410 24.33 1.04 5.92
C LYS A 410 25.72 0.80 5.35
N MET A 411 26.37 1.90 4.97
CA MET A 411 27.75 1.91 4.50
C MET A 411 28.61 2.77 5.43
N THR A 412 29.78 2.25 5.76
CA THR A 412 30.84 2.94 6.49
C THR A 412 31.87 3.53 5.53
N GLU A 413 32.73 4.42 6.00
CA GLU A 413 33.79 5.04 5.19
C GLU A 413 34.65 4.05 4.41
N LYS A 414 34.93 2.87 4.99
CA LYS A 414 35.71 1.81 4.34
C LYS A 414 35.02 1.23 3.10
N GLU A 415 33.69 1.34 3.04
CA GLU A 415 32.86 0.84 1.95
C GLU A 415 32.61 1.90 0.87
N PHE A 416 33.09 3.15 1.04
CA PHE A 416 32.96 4.25 0.06
C PHE A 416 33.86 4.11 -1.19
N THR A 417 34.10 2.88 -1.60
CA THR A 417 34.80 2.54 -2.85
C THR A 417 33.83 2.01 -3.91
N SER A 418 32.70 1.46 -3.48
CA SER A 418 31.69 0.85 -4.36
C SER A 418 30.30 0.95 -3.72
N MET A 419 29.59 2.05 -4.01
CA MET A 419 28.19 2.25 -3.65
C MET A 419 27.31 1.92 -4.85
N LYS A 420 26.29 1.07 -4.68
CA LYS A 420 25.35 0.77 -5.76
C LYS A 420 24.23 1.81 -5.80
N ILE A 421 23.96 2.35 -6.98
CA ILE A 421 22.87 3.29 -7.23
C ILE A 421 21.97 2.81 -8.37
N ASN A 422 20.69 3.12 -8.27
CA ASN A 422 19.73 2.99 -9.36
C ASN A 422 18.85 4.26 -9.40
N PRO A 423 19.09 5.20 -10.33
CA PRO A 423 18.35 6.45 -10.46
C PRO A 423 16.83 6.29 -10.60
N LYS A 424 16.38 5.14 -11.12
CA LYS A 424 14.95 4.85 -11.34
C LYS A 424 14.30 4.16 -10.15
N SER A 425 15.06 3.65 -9.17
CA SER A 425 14.47 2.96 -8.02
C SER A 425 13.91 3.90 -6.97
N GLY A 426 14.17 5.22 -7.10
CA GLY A 426 13.69 6.21 -6.15
C GLY A 426 14.18 5.94 -4.72
N HIS A 427 15.36 5.37 -4.54
CA HIS A 427 15.97 5.23 -3.22
C HIS A 427 16.40 6.59 -2.65
N ARG A 428 16.54 6.69 -1.32
CA ARG A 428 17.07 7.87 -0.64
C ARG A 428 18.50 7.62 -0.20
N ILE A 429 19.35 8.62 -0.37
CA ILE A 429 20.73 8.63 0.11
C ILE A 429 20.81 9.69 1.19
N LEU A 430 21.13 9.26 2.42
CA LEU A 430 21.14 10.13 3.58
C LEU A 430 22.36 9.91 4.46
N ILE A 431 22.77 10.97 5.14
CA ILE A 431 23.86 10.96 6.12
C ILE A 431 23.29 11.51 7.42
N PRO A 432 23.10 10.65 8.44
CA PRO A 432 22.49 11.08 9.69
C PRO A 432 23.53 11.73 10.60
N PHE A 433 23.14 12.83 11.26
CA PHE A 433 23.95 13.57 12.22
C PHE A 433 23.23 13.70 13.56
N THR A 434 23.87 14.24 14.59
CA THR A 434 23.21 14.52 15.88
C THR A 434 22.22 15.68 15.77
N ASP A 435 21.48 15.96 16.84
CA ASP A 435 20.60 17.13 16.96
C ASP A 435 19.48 17.17 15.89
N ASN A 436 18.95 16.00 15.54
CA ASN A 436 17.85 15.82 14.59
C ASN A 436 18.14 16.47 13.23
N GLN A 437 19.37 16.29 12.76
CA GLN A 437 19.79 16.72 11.43
C GLN A 437 20.10 15.53 10.55
N VAL A 438 19.79 15.71 9.27
CA VAL A 438 20.13 14.76 8.22
C VAL A 438 20.60 15.55 7.01
N GLU A 439 21.62 15.04 6.33
CA GLU A 439 21.97 15.54 5.01
C GLU A 439 21.43 14.57 3.95
N LEU A 440 20.60 15.10 3.06
CA LEU A 440 19.85 14.34 2.05
C LEU A 440 20.32 14.70 0.65
N TYR A 441 20.54 13.68 -0.17
CA TYR A 441 20.72 13.90 -1.60
C TYR A 441 19.35 14.12 -2.26
N PRO A 442 19.15 15.20 -3.03
CA PRO A 442 17.87 15.48 -3.67
C PRO A 442 17.47 14.36 -4.64
N ILE A 443 16.24 13.85 -4.51
CA ILE A 443 15.74 12.74 -5.35
C ILE A 443 15.69 13.13 -6.83
N ASP A 444 15.38 14.39 -7.13
CA ASP A 444 15.33 14.88 -8.51
C ASP A 444 16.71 14.90 -9.16
N GLU A 445 17.78 15.15 -8.39
CA GLU A 445 19.16 15.04 -8.86
C GLU A 445 19.57 13.58 -9.05
N LEU A 446 19.17 12.68 -8.14
CA LEU A 446 19.37 11.23 -8.29
C LEU A 446 18.78 10.72 -9.60
N MET A 447 17.55 11.11 -9.93
CA MET A 447 16.86 10.68 -11.15
C MET A 447 17.53 11.19 -12.45
N LYS A 448 18.34 12.25 -12.37
CA LYS A 448 19.08 12.81 -13.53
C LYS A 448 20.39 12.10 -13.82
N ILE A 449 20.88 11.22 -12.93
CA ILE A 449 22.15 10.52 -13.13
C ILE A 449 22.04 9.56 -14.32
N ASP A 450 22.88 9.80 -15.33
CA ASP A 450 22.99 8.95 -16.51
C ASP A 450 23.94 7.77 -16.28
N ILE A 451 23.35 6.61 -15.94
CA ILE A 451 24.10 5.37 -15.71
C ILE A 451 24.82 4.88 -16.97
N ASP A 452 24.27 5.12 -18.16
CA ASP A 452 24.88 4.63 -19.40
C ASP A 452 26.16 5.38 -19.73
N SER A 453 26.22 6.68 -19.42
CA SER A 453 27.48 7.44 -19.46
C SER A 453 28.51 6.87 -18.48
N LEU A 454 28.10 6.52 -17.26
CA LEU A 454 29.00 5.99 -16.22
C LEU A 454 29.58 4.61 -16.57
N LYS A 455 28.83 3.75 -17.28
CA LYS A 455 29.29 2.41 -17.71
C LYS A 455 30.55 2.46 -18.59
N SER A 456 30.76 3.56 -19.31
CA SER A 456 31.94 3.76 -20.16
C SER A 456 33.22 4.15 -19.39
N GLN A 457 33.09 4.49 -18.10
CA GLN A 457 34.20 4.97 -17.28
C GLN A 457 34.91 3.80 -16.59
N GLN A 458 36.25 3.85 -16.56
CA GLN A 458 37.05 2.84 -15.85
C GLN A 458 36.83 2.89 -14.32
N LYS A 459 36.53 4.07 -13.78
CA LYS A 459 36.21 4.29 -12.37
C LYS A 459 35.03 5.26 -12.25
N PRO A 460 33.80 4.78 -12.40
CA PRO A 460 32.61 5.64 -12.39
C PRO A 460 32.49 6.35 -11.05
N THR A 461 32.63 7.67 -11.06
CA THR A 461 32.63 8.51 -9.87
C THR A 461 31.45 9.46 -9.92
N VAL A 462 30.72 9.58 -8.82
CA VAL A 462 29.53 10.44 -8.73
C VAL A 462 29.67 11.38 -7.55
N LYS A 463 29.46 12.68 -7.79
CA LYS A 463 29.41 13.71 -6.76
C LYS A 463 27.97 13.82 -6.23
N PHE A 464 27.82 13.68 -4.92
CA PHE A 464 26.57 13.83 -4.19
C PHE A 464 26.62 15.13 -3.39
N GLU A 465 25.98 16.17 -3.90
CA GLU A 465 25.81 17.44 -3.20
C GLU A 465 24.60 17.32 -2.27
N MET A 466 24.89 17.11 -0.99
CA MET A 466 23.88 16.86 0.03
C MET A 466 23.28 18.17 0.51
N ARG A 467 22.00 18.14 0.93
CA ARG A 467 21.28 19.28 1.50
C ARG A 467 20.91 18.98 2.94
N ASN A 468 21.20 19.90 3.85
CA ASN A 468 20.84 19.76 5.24
C ASN A 468 19.32 19.91 5.43
N GLN A 469 18.76 19.04 6.25
CA GLN A 469 17.39 19.14 6.73
C GLN A 469 17.36 18.93 8.24
N LYS A 470 16.49 19.70 8.90
CA LYS A 470 16.17 19.57 10.32
C LYS A 470 14.74 19.08 10.45
N PHE A 471 14.50 18.27 11.47
CA PHE A 471 13.19 17.72 11.78
C PHE A 471 13.01 17.67 13.30
N ASN A 472 11.76 17.76 13.74
CA ASN A 472 11.40 17.79 15.15
C ASN A 472 10.94 16.42 15.66
N ASP A 473 10.39 15.59 14.78
CA ASP A 473 9.86 14.27 15.10
C ASP A 473 10.02 13.28 13.94
N ALA A 474 9.58 12.04 14.17
CA ALA A 474 9.67 10.96 13.19
C ALA A 474 8.77 11.19 11.96
N VAL A 475 7.70 11.97 12.08
CA VAL A 475 6.79 12.28 10.97
C VAL A 475 7.47 13.26 10.02
N GLU A 476 8.02 14.36 10.54
CA GLU A 476 8.81 15.30 9.75
C GLU A 476 10.02 14.61 9.10
N PHE A 477 10.67 13.67 9.79
CA PHE A 477 11.75 12.86 9.20
C PHE A 477 11.25 12.02 8.01
N ARG A 478 10.10 11.34 8.13
CA ARG A 478 9.50 10.57 7.02
C ARG A 478 9.14 11.46 5.83
N GLU A 479 8.51 12.60 6.11
CA GLU A 479 8.14 13.59 5.09
C GLU A 479 9.37 14.16 4.38
N SER A 480 10.48 14.39 5.09
CA SER A 480 11.76 14.83 4.52
C SER A 480 12.31 13.84 3.48
N LEU A 481 12.01 12.56 3.67
CA LEU A 481 12.35 11.47 2.77
C LEU A 481 11.28 11.25 1.69
N GLY A 482 10.17 12.00 1.71
CA GLY A 482 9.06 11.82 0.77
C GLY A 482 8.41 10.43 0.88
N PHE A 483 8.37 9.86 2.08
CA PHE A 483 7.53 8.72 2.43
C PHE A 483 6.26 9.20 3.13
N GLU A 484 5.17 8.43 3.00
CA GLU A 484 3.91 8.67 3.71
C GLU A 484 3.96 8.20 5.18
#